data_AF-A0A916WQQ9-F1
#
_entry.id   AF-A0A916WQQ9-F1
#
_cell.length_a   1.000
_cell.length_b   1.000
_cell.length_c   1.000
_cell.angle_alpha   90.00
_cell.angle_beta   90.00
_cell.angle_gamma   90.00
#
_symmetry.space_group_name_H-M   'P 1'
#
loop_
_entity.id
_entity.type
_entity.pdbx_description
1 polymer ?
#
loop_
_entity_poly.entity_id
_entity_poly.type
_entity_poly.pdbx_seq_one_letter_code
_entity_poly.pdbx_strand_id
1 'polypeptide(L)'
;MRCILVLALAASLSACATSGAHLTPAAASGAITTAQATFDSARAFAAIFMPFLSDAQRARVDAIADVAAQALETARTATTAAARAQALADAKKATAEYQLATGN
;
A
#
# COMPACT_ATOMS: atom_id res chain seq x y z
N MET A 1 4.54 -28.79 21.64
CA MET A 1 3.53 -27.93 22.30
C MET A 1 2.96 -26.99 21.25
N ARG A 2 1.65 -27.08 21.04
CA ARG A 2 0.87 -26.35 20.03
C ARG A 2 0.24 -25.11 20.68
N CYS A 3 0.49 -23.93 20.12
CA CYS A 3 -0.38 -22.74 20.20
C CYS A 3 -0.26 -22.08 18.81
N ILE A 4 -1.08 -22.42 17.81
CA ILE A 4 -2.41 -21.82 17.54
C ILE A 4 -2.45 -20.35 17.96
N LEU A 5 -2.16 -19.47 16.99
CA LEU A 5 -2.80 -18.17 16.91
C LEU A 5 -3.29 -18.02 15.47
N VAL A 6 -4.55 -18.40 15.31
CA VAL A 6 -5.32 -18.44 14.06
C VAL A 6 -6.33 -17.30 14.12
N LEU A 7 -6.43 -16.55 13.01
CA LEU A 7 -7.52 -15.65 12.63
C LEU A 7 -7.83 -14.44 13.55
N ALA A 8 -7.63 -13.23 13.02
CA ALA A 8 -8.72 -12.26 12.78
C ALA A 8 -8.17 -10.88 12.42
N LEU A 9 -7.89 -10.61 11.13
CA LEU A 9 -8.11 -9.26 10.59
C LEU A 9 -8.37 -9.31 9.07
N ALA A 10 -9.16 -10.29 8.65
CA ALA A 10 -9.79 -10.38 7.34
C ALA A 10 -11.30 -10.15 7.53
N ALA A 11 -11.71 -9.00 8.08
CA ALA A 11 -13.11 -8.60 8.20
C ALA A 11 -13.24 -7.14 8.67
N SER A 12 -12.73 -6.20 7.88
CA SER A 12 -13.26 -4.83 7.89
C SER A 12 -13.76 -4.50 6.50
N LEU A 13 -14.90 -5.11 6.18
CA LEU A 13 -15.89 -4.56 5.27
C LEU A 13 -16.27 -3.14 5.77
N SER A 14 -15.50 -2.16 5.32
CA SER A 14 -16.10 -1.01 4.67
C SER A 14 -15.51 -1.08 3.26
N ALA A 15 -16.16 -1.67 2.26
CA ALA A 15 -17.38 -1.10 1.69
C ALA A 15 -17.36 0.44 1.68
N CYS A 16 -16.19 1.07 1.50
CA CYS A 16 -16.17 2.19 0.58
C CYS A 16 -16.29 1.56 -0.80
N ALA A 17 -17.53 1.27 -1.18
CA ALA A 17 -17.93 1.37 -2.57
C ALA A 17 -17.63 2.82 -2.98
N THR A 18 -16.36 3.12 -3.21
CA THR A 18 -16.02 4.22 -4.09
C THR A 18 -16.66 3.81 -5.40
N SER A 19 -17.64 4.62 -5.75
CA SER A 19 -18.61 4.40 -6.81
C SER A 19 -17.92 3.87 -8.05
N GLY A 20 -18.65 3.12 -8.87
CA GLY A 20 -18.24 2.66 -10.20
C GLY A 20 -17.93 3.79 -11.20
N ALA A 21 -17.17 4.81 -10.79
CA ALA A 21 -16.35 5.61 -11.67
C ALA A 21 -15.31 4.65 -12.24
N HIS A 22 -15.64 4.02 -13.36
CA HIS A 22 -14.64 3.43 -14.24
C HIS A 22 -13.58 4.49 -14.50
N LEU A 23 -12.44 4.41 -13.81
CA LEU A 23 -11.29 5.23 -14.13
C LEU A 23 -10.94 4.92 -15.58
N THR A 24 -11.03 5.95 -16.43
CA THR A 24 -10.56 5.81 -17.80
C THR A 24 -9.09 5.37 -17.78
N PRO A 25 -8.58 4.65 -18.78
CA PRO A 25 -7.19 4.21 -18.79
C PRO A 25 -6.18 5.36 -18.54
N ALA A 26 -6.47 6.55 -19.07
CA ALA A 26 -5.68 7.75 -18.82
C ALA A 26 -5.74 8.23 -17.36
N ALA A 27 -6.95 8.31 -16.77
CA ALA A 27 -7.12 8.70 -15.37
C ALA A 27 -6.48 7.68 -14.40
N ALA A 28 -6.57 6.39 -14.73
CA ALA A 28 -5.94 5.33 -13.94
C ALA A 28 -4.40 5.42 -14.00
N SER A 29 -3.83 5.68 -15.18
CA SER A 29 -2.38 5.84 -15.35
C SER A 29 -1.85 7.07 -14.60
N GLY A 30 -2.58 8.19 -14.65
CA GLY A 30 -2.26 9.37 -13.85
C GLY A 30 -2.30 9.09 -12.35
N ALA A 31 -3.35 8.40 -11.89
CA ALA A 31 -3.50 8.07 -10.47
C ALA A 31 -2.42 7.09 -9.95
N ILE A 32 -1.98 6.13 -10.78
CA ILE A 32 -0.85 5.24 -10.45
C ILE A 32 0.45 6.06 -10.34
N THR A 33 0.68 7.00 -11.26
CA THR A 33 1.86 7.86 -11.23
C THR A 33 1.90 8.71 -9.96
N THR A 34 0.77 9.32 -9.58
CA THR A 34 0.66 10.06 -8.32
C THR A 34 0.91 9.17 -7.11
N ALA A 35 0.28 7.98 -7.05
CA ALA A 35 0.48 7.05 -5.94
C ALA A 35 1.94 6.60 -5.81
N GLN A 36 2.62 6.34 -6.92
CA GLN A 36 4.05 6.04 -6.95
C GLN A 36 4.86 7.21 -6.40
N ALA A 37 4.62 8.43 -6.86
CA ALA A 37 5.34 9.62 -6.39
C ALA A 37 5.15 9.86 -4.88
N THR A 38 3.94 9.63 -4.35
CA THR A 38 3.67 9.68 -2.91
C THR A 38 4.45 8.62 -2.15
N PHE A 39 4.46 7.38 -2.63
CA PHE A 39 5.21 6.29 -2.01
C PHE A 39 6.72 6.55 -2.02
N ASP A 40 7.27 7.02 -3.14
CA ASP A 40 8.69 7.35 -3.25
C ASP A 40 9.09 8.50 -2.33
N SER A 41 8.23 9.52 -2.21
CA SER A 41 8.42 10.61 -1.25
C SER A 41 8.40 10.12 0.19
N ALA A 42 7.49 9.20 0.53
CA ALA A 42 7.44 8.59 1.84
C ALA A 42 8.70 7.76 2.15
N ARG A 43 9.20 6.98 1.18
CA ARG A 43 10.45 6.24 1.33
C ARG A 43 11.65 7.16 1.54
N ALA A 44 11.73 8.25 0.78
CA ALA A 44 12.80 9.23 0.93
C ALA A 44 12.79 9.87 2.34
N PHE A 45 11.62 10.20 2.87
CA PHE A 45 11.47 10.68 4.24
C PHE A 45 11.88 9.61 5.28
N ALA A 46 11.34 8.41 5.15
CA ALA A 46 11.60 7.30 6.05
C ALA A 46 13.09 6.91 6.14
N ALA A 47 13.83 7.04 5.03
CA ALA A 47 15.27 6.75 5.00
C ALA A 47 16.07 7.53 6.05
N ILE A 48 15.60 8.70 6.47
CA ILE A 48 16.23 9.53 7.51
C ILE A 48 16.11 8.87 8.90
N PHE A 49 15.00 8.15 9.14
CA PHE A 49 14.66 7.60 10.46
C PHE A 49 14.96 6.10 10.59
N MET A 50 15.01 5.36 9.48
CA MET A 50 15.31 3.92 9.42
C MET A 50 16.53 3.46 10.22
N PRO A 51 17.66 4.21 10.27
CA PRO A 51 18.83 3.83 11.07
C PRO A 51 18.58 3.84 12.59
N PHE A 52 17.59 4.61 13.05
CA PHE A 52 17.26 4.74 14.48
C PHE A 52 16.24 3.68 14.95
N LEU A 53 15.73 2.86 14.04
CA LEU A 53 14.80 1.79 14.36
C LEU A 53 15.54 0.52 14.81
N SER A 54 14.95 -0.17 15.80
CA SER A 54 15.35 -1.56 16.11
C SER A 54 15.12 -2.46 14.89
N ASP A 55 15.84 -3.59 14.83
CA ASP A 55 15.71 -4.53 13.71
C ASP A 55 14.27 -5.03 13.51
N ALA A 56 13.54 -5.26 14.61
CA ALA A 56 12.13 -5.67 14.54
C ALA A 56 11.20 -4.56 14.02
N GLN A 57 11.48 -3.29 14.32
CA GLN A 57 10.74 -2.16 13.76
C GLN A 57 11.07 -1.99 12.28
N ARG A 58 12.35 -2.08 11.91
CA ARG A 58 12.82 -1.98 10.53
C ARG A 58 12.18 -3.05 9.64
N ALA A 59 12.20 -4.31 10.08
CA ALA A 59 11.58 -5.41 9.35
C ALA A 59 10.07 -5.20 9.14
N ARG A 60 9.36 -4.59 10.11
CA ARG A 60 7.95 -4.24 9.95
C ARG A 60 7.75 -3.12 8.92
N VAL A 61 8.57 -2.08 8.98
CA VAL A 61 8.53 -0.96 8.01
C VAL A 61 8.83 -1.46 6.59
N ASP A 62 9.83 -2.31 6.43
CA ASP A 62 10.19 -2.92 5.15
C ASP A 62 9.06 -3.81 4.61
N ALA A 63 8.42 -4.61 5.47
CA ALA A 63 7.27 -5.43 5.05
C ALA A 63 6.10 -4.59 4.54
N ILE A 64 5.81 -3.43 5.16
CA ILE A 64 4.75 -2.53 4.70
C ILE A 64 5.15 -1.88 3.36
N ALA A 65 6.42 -1.50 3.20
CA ALA A 65 6.94 -0.96 1.94
C ALA A 65 6.83 -1.98 0.79
N ASP A 66 7.13 -3.25 1.05
CA ASP A 66 7.01 -4.32 0.07
C ASP A 66 5.56 -4.52 -0.38
N VAL A 67 4.60 -4.48 0.54
CA VAL A 67 3.17 -4.55 0.21
C VAL A 67 2.75 -3.38 -0.68
N ALA A 68 3.17 -2.16 -0.35
CA ALA A 68 2.86 -0.98 -1.16
C ALA A 68 3.46 -1.09 -2.57
N ALA A 69 4.72 -1.51 -2.68
CA ALA A 69 5.40 -1.71 -3.96
C ALA A 69 4.73 -2.79 -4.81
N GLN A 70 4.35 -3.93 -4.20
CA GLN A 70 3.66 -5.02 -4.89
C GLN A 70 2.28 -4.61 -5.38
N ALA A 71 1.53 -3.84 -4.58
CA ALA A 71 0.23 -3.31 -4.98
C ALA A 71 0.35 -2.30 -6.13
N LEU A 72 1.36 -1.43 -6.11
CA LEU A 72 1.65 -0.50 -7.21
C LEU A 72 1.98 -1.25 -8.50
N GLU A 73 2.79 -2.30 -8.42
CA GLU A 73 3.11 -3.12 -9.59
C GLU A 73 1.91 -3.89 -10.14
N THR A 74 1.08 -4.41 -9.23
CA THR A 74 -0.19 -5.05 -9.61
C THR A 74 -1.11 -4.04 -10.31
N ALA A 75 -1.16 -2.79 -9.85
CA ALA A 75 -1.96 -1.75 -10.50
C ALA A 75 -1.45 -1.43 -11.92
N ARG A 76 -0.14 -1.45 -12.15
CA ARG A 76 0.44 -1.25 -13.49
C ARG A 76 0.13 -2.38 -14.46
N THR A 77 0.25 -3.62 -13.99
CA THR A 77 0.16 -4.83 -14.83
C THR A 77 -1.25 -5.38 -14.97
N ALA A 78 -2.18 -4.99 -14.10
CA ALA A 78 -3.57 -5.41 -14.15
C ALA A 78 -4.23 -5.07 -15.50
N THR A 79 -4.93 -6.04 -16.07
CA THR A 79 -5.60 -5.91 -17.38
C THR A 79 -7.01 -5.37 -17.28
N THR A 80 -7.68 -5.58 -16.13
CA THR A 80 -9.05 -5.11 -15.91
C THR A 80 -9.06 -3.80 -15.11
N ALA A 81 -10.03 -2.94 -15.40
CA ALA A 81 -10.21 -1.68 -14.66
C ALA A 81 -10.48 -1.91 -13.16
N ALA A 82 -11.23 -2.96 -12.82
CA ALA A 82 -11.54 -3.31 -11.44
C ALA A 82 -10.30 -3.77 -10.66
N ALA A 83 -9.49 -4.68 -11.23
CA ALA A 83 -8.25 -5.13 -10.60
C ALA A 83 -7.25 -3.98 -10.44
N ARG A 84 -7.15 -3.11 -11.45
CA ARG A 84 -6.31 -1.91 -11.37
C ARG A 84 -6.77 -0.95 -10.27
N ALA A 85 -8.07 -0.69 -10.17
CA ALA A 85 -8.63 0.19 -9.15
C ALA A 85 -8.42 -0.37 -7.74
N GLN A 86 -8.63 -1.68 -7.56
CA GLN A 86 -8.40 -2.36 -6.28
C GLN A 86 -6.93 -2.30 -5.88
N ALA A 87 -6.01 -2.68 -6.78
CA ALA A 87 -4.59 -2.64 -6.52
C ALA A 87 -4.08 -1.22 -6.20
N LEU A 88 -4.65 -0.20 -6.86
CA LEU A 88 -4.36 1.20 -6.54
C LEU A 88 -4.88 1.61 -5.15
N ALA A 89 -6.06 1.13 -4.75
CA ALA A 89 -6.58 1.37 -3.41
C ALA A 89 -5.69 0.71 -2.34
N ASP A 90 -5.27 -0.53 -2.58
CA ASP A 90 -4.36 -1.27 -1.70
C ASP A 90 -2.98 -0.58 -1.60
N ALA A 91 -2.44 -0.10 -2.73
CA ALA A 91 -1.21 0.68 -2.78
C ALA A 91 -1.29 1.95 -1.93
N LYS A 92 -2.38 2.71 -2.06
CA LYS A 92 -2.60 3.94 -1.28
C LYS A 92 -2.73 3.64 0.21
N LYS A 93 -3.45 2.59 0.58
CA LYS A 93 -3.60 2.15 1.97
C LYS A 93 -2.25 1.74 2.57
N ALA A 94 -1.50 0.87 1.89
CA ALA A 94 -0.18 0.43 2.35
C ALA A 94 0.82 1.59 2.42
N THR A 95 0.75 2.56 1.49
CA THR A 95 1.56 3.78 1.55
C THR A 95 1.21 4.63 2.77
N ALA A 96 -0.08 4.79 3.09
CA ALA A 96 -0.49 5.51 4.29
C ALA A 96 -0.04 4.80 5.58
N GLU A 97 -0.14 3.46 5.62
CA GLU A 97 0.38 2.66 6.74
C GLU A 97 1.90 2.81 6.87
N TYR A 98 2.63 2.87 5.75
CA TYR A 98 4.08 3.11 5.73
C TYR A 98 4.43 4.50 6.29
N GLN A 99 3.68 5.53 5.90
CA GLN A 99 3.83 6.89 6.41
C GLN A 99 3.60 6.95 7.93
N LEU A 100 2.52 6.32 8.41
CA LEU A 100 2.24 6.17 9.84
C LEU A 100 3.36 5.45 10.60
N ALA A 101 3.92 4.39 10.02
CA ALA A 101 5.01 3.63 10.64
C ALA A 101 6.34 4.40 10.67
N THR A 102 6.50 5.40 9.79
CA THR A 102 7.75 6.16 9.60
C THR A 102 7.67 7.61 10.07
N GLY A 103 6.48 8.06 10.50
CA GLY A 103 6.24 9.41 11.03
C GLY A 103 6.13 10.50 9.96
N ASN A 104 5.77 10.14 8.72
CA ASN A 104 5.50 11.08 7.62
C ASN A 104 4.02 11.50 7.61
#